data_AF-A0AAP9GIS3-F1
#
_entry.id   AF-A0AAP9GIS3-F1
#
_cell.length_a   1.000
_cell.length_b   1.000
_cell.length_c   1.000
_cell.angle_alpha   90.00
_cell.angle_beta   90.00
_cell.angle_gamma   90.00
#
_symmetry.space_group_name_H-M   'P 1'
#
loop_
_entity.id
_entity.type
_entity.pdbx_description
1 polymer ?
#
loop_
_entity_poly.entity_id
_entity_poly.type
_entity_poly.pdbx_seq_one_letter_code
_entity_poly.pdbx_strand_id
1 'polypeptide(L)'
;MRIEHAATMAKTHLSSQMTFLSGSIAGRNYANLMMPSTKANLSAIDDLLFIEISGVSDYKTQTVAVRYLAESNQVWRIDVSDLEVNVLKDQKGNLVRMLSMTPEKDEIKRNKLQYLINKTNVDLEALQASQLLNRNTELPWNKDYLRQTDFYYDSTLSVLHVCLPLRNINGGYIWAVLDASDLDTIKVTLIKELINEALIAALISMVLIYMVTMWIVSPLKRLSQSMKKDIEKIDQSHIPEIKRSDEIGELARSYSSLITKIKNQLRVLRQQTDTDTLTGIGSRYLYKRSAPVFVYETLSNMKYACFVLCDIDNFKKFNDTYGHTEGDNALCDVAEVFRSHLGKDQPSFRLGGEEFALLVYGNTLEVLNSKVEHLRQAVETLAIPHIKNLPSEVVTISVGAVPLTRAASHPNLNDCEKALEQAFEVADKNLYAAKDKGRNVVIMAEPITL
;
A
#
# COMPACT_ATOMS: atom_id res chain seq x y z
N MET A 1 -27.12 -19.17 19.42
CA MET A 1 -28.35 -18.94 18.62
C MET A 1 -28.95 -20.22 18.01
N ARG A 2 -28.30 -20.95 17.08
CA ARG A 2 -28.94 -22.14 16.44
C ARG A 2 -28.98 -23.40 17.31
N ILE A 3 -27.95 -23.69 18.10
CA ILE A 3 -27.97 -24.79 19.09
C ILE A 3 -29.04 -24.52 20.17
N GLU A 4 -29.12 -23.27 20.65
CA GLU A 4 -30.19 -22.84 21.56
C GLU A 4 -31.57 -22.95 20.92
N HIS A 5 -31.72 -22.66 19.62
CA HIS A 5 -32.98 -22.82 18.90
C HIS A 5 -33.37 -24.30 18.79
N ALA A 6 -32.43 -25.17 18.38
CA ALA A 6 -32.64 -26.62 18.34
C ALA A 6 -33.00 -27.17 19.73
N ALA A 7 -32.28 -26.73 20.77
CA ALA A 7 -32.59 -27.07 22.15
C ALA A 7 -33.95 -26.55 22.58
N THR A 8 -34.34 -25.34 22.17
CA THR A 8 -35.66 -24.77 22.49
C THR A 8 -36.77 -25.55 21.79
N MET A 9 -36.62 -25.90 20.51
CA MET A 9 -37.58 -26.72 19.77
C MET A 9 -37.73 -28.10 20.40
N ALA A 10 -36.61 -28.77 20.70
CA ALA A 10 -36.61 -30.06 21.41
C ALA A 10 -37.32 -29.94 22.78
N LYS A 11 -37.02 -28.87 23.55
CA LYS A 11 -37.71 -28.58 24.81
C LYS A 11 -39.21 -28.35 24.62
N THR A 12 -39.64 -27.64 23.57
CA THR A 12 -41.05 -27.40 23.28
C THR A 12 -41.79 -28.69 22.93
N HIS A 13 -41.19 -29.54 22.08
CA HIS A 13 -41.74 -30.86 21.74
C HIS A 13 -41.87 -31.75 22.99
N LEU A 14 -40.81 -31.85 23.82
CA LEU A 14 -40.85 -32.61 25.07
C LEU A 14 -41.83 -31.99 26.10
N SER A 15 -41.98 -30.66 26.11
CA SER A 15 -42.92 -29.96 26.97
C SER A 15 -44.38 -30.30 26.66
N SER A 16 -44.71 -30.64 25.41
CA SER A 16 -46.06 -31.09 25.04
C SER A 16 -46.48 -32.39 25.76
N GLN A 17 -45.50 -33.27 26.04
CA GLN A 17 -45.70 -34.53 26.77
C GLN A 17 -45.52 -34.36 28.28
N MET A 18 -45.03 -33.21 28.75
CA MET A 18 -44.64 -32.99 30.15
C MET A 18 -45.78 -33.24 31.14
N THR A 19 -47.00 -32.82 30.83
CA THR A 19 -48.16 -33.04 31.71
C THR A 19 -48.46 -34.54 31.86
N PHE A 20 -48.41 -35.30 30.77
CA PHE A 20 -48.64 -36.75 30.80
C PHE A 20 -47.51 -37.49 31.53
N LEU A 21 -46.26 -37.15 31.25
CA LEU A 21 -45.08 -37.78 31.86
C LEU A 21 -44.99 -37.47 33.36
N SER A 22 -45.18 -36.19 33.74
CA SER A 22 -45.22 -35.77 35.14
C SER A 22 -46.38 -36.42 35.89
N GLY A 23 -47.57 -36.47 35.28
CA GLY A 23 -48.74 -37.13 35.87
C GLY A 23 -48.58 -38.64 36.05
N SER A 24 -47.88 -39.30 35.13
CA SER A 24 -47.59 -40.74 35.20
C SER A 24 -46.58 -41.11 36.29
N ILE A 25 -45.67 -40.19 36.64
CA ILE A 25 -44.72 -40.35 37.75
C ILE A 25 -45.35 -39.93 39.09
N ALA A 26 -46.10 -38.82 39.10
CA ALA A 26 -46.82 -38.35 40.27
C ALA A 26 -47.87 -39.37 40.74
N GLY A 27 -48.70 -39.85 39.82
CA GLY A 27 -49.77 -40.81 40.05
C GLY A 27 -49.26 -42.26 40.19
N ARG A 28 -50.00 -43.11 40.91
CA ARG A 28 -49.63 -44.51 41.21
C ARG A 28 -49.57 -45.45 39.98
N ASN A 29 -49.48 -44.92 38.75
CA ASN A 29 -49.65 -45.67 37.51
C ASN A 29 -48.49 -45.43 36.53
N TYR A 30 -47.27 -45.76 36.97
CA TYR A 30 -46.06 -45.73 36.14
C TYR A 30 -46.15 -46.70 34.94
N ALA A 31 -47.07 -47.67 34.96
CA ALA A 31 -47.33 -48.54 33.81
C ALA A 31 -47.77 -47.73 32.57
N ASN A 32 -48.32 -46.53 32.76
CA ASN A 32 -48.63 -45.61 31.67
C ASN A 32 -47.39 -45.23 30.83
N LEU A 33 -46.20 -45.12 31.45
CA LEU A 33 -44.96 -44.81 30.74
C LEU A 33 -44.49 -45.96 29.83
N MET A 34 -44.94 -47.17 30.13
CA MET A 34 -44.57 -48.41 29.45
C MET A 34 -45.60 -48.83 28.39
N MET A 35 -46.71 -48.09 28.25
CA MET A 35 -47.77 -48.45 27.31
C MET A 35 -47.31 -48.32 25.85
N PRO A 36 -47.84 -49.17 24.94
CA PRO A 36 -47.56 -49.07 23.51
C PRO A 36 -47.86 -47.69 22.92
N SER A 37 -48.89 -46.99 23.42
CA SER A 37 -49.22 -45.63 23.00
C SER A 37 -48.14 -44.61 23.38
N THR A 38 -47.56 -44.73 24.58
CA THR A 38 -46.47 -43.86 25.04
C THR A 38 -45.21 -44.11 24.23
N LYS A 39 -44.91 -45.39 23.98
CA LYS A 39 -43.82 -45.78 23.08
C LYS A 39 -44.00 -45.20 21.68
N ALA A 40 -45.20 -45.27 21.10
CA ALA A 40 -45.52 -44.69 19.80
C ALA A 40 -45.34 -43.17 19.79
N ASN A 41 -45.74 -42.47 20.86
CA ASN A 41 -45.55 -41.03 20.99
C ASN A 41 -44.06 -40.66 21.08
N LEU A 42 -43.25 -41.46 21.81
CA LEU A 42 -41.80 -41.23 21.91
C LEU A 42 -41.08 -41.52 20.60
N SER A 43 -41.47 -42.58 19.88
CA SER A 43 -40.90 -42.89 18.55
C SER A 43 -41.25 -41.87 17.48
N ALA A 44 -42.28 -41.05 17.70
CA ALA A 44 -42.71 -40.01 16.77
C ALA A 44 -42.02 -38.66 17.01
N ILE A 45 -41.13 -38.55 18.01
CA ILE A 45 -40.33 -37.35 18.24
C ILE A 45 -39.17 -37.39 17.24
N ASP A 46 -39.14 -36.42 16.33
CA ASP A 46 -38.06 -36.29 15.35
C ASP A 46 -36.70 -36.19 16.04
N ASP A 47 -35.71 -36.85 15.44
CA ASP A 47 -34.31 -36.90 15.88
C ASP A 47 -34.08 -37.50 17.27
N LEU A 48 -35.11 -38.02 17.97
CA LEU A 48 -34.92 -38.62 19.29
C LEU A 48 -34.16 -39.94 19.21
N LEU A 49 -32.98 -39.99 19.82
CA LEU A 49 -32.17 -41.22 19.94
C LEU A 49 -32.45 -41.95 21.25
N PHE A 50 -32.61 -41.19 22.34
CA PHE A 50 -32.77 -41.73 23.68
C PHE A 50 -33.54 -40.78 24.60
N ILE A 51 -34.31 -41.35 25.54
CA ILE A 51 -34.95 -40.59 26.61
C ILE A 51 -34.96 -41.38 27.91
N GLU A 52 -34.60 -40.72 29.01
CA GLU A 52 -34.71 -41.20 30.38
C GLU A 52 -35.66 -40.29 31.14
N ILE A 53 -36.62 -40.89 31.84
CA ILE A 53 -37.62 -40.19 32.62
C ILE A 53 -37.52 -40.75 34.03
N SER A 54 -37.13 -39.93 35.00
CA SER A 54 -36.86 -40.37 36.37
C SER A 54 -37.44 -39.38 37.37
N GLY A 55 -38.13 -39.87 38.39
CA GLY A 55 -38.66 -39.02 39.46
C GLY A 55 -39.16 -39.81 40.65
N VAL A 56 -39.64 -39.11 41.68
CA VAL A 56 -40.20 -39.71 42.89
C VAL A 56 -41.72 -39.52 42.88
N SER A 57 -42.48 -40.57 43.20
CA SER A 57 -43.95 -40.48 43.23
C SER A 57 -44.44 -39.55 44.35
N ASP A 58 -45.52 -38.82 44.10
CA ASP A 58 -46.12 -37.90 45.09
C ASP A 58 -46.90 -38.64 46.18
N TYR A 59 -47.27 -39.91 45.95
CA TYR A 59 -48.06 -40.72 46.88
C TYR A 59 -47.28 -41.86 47.55
N LYS A 60 -46.09 -42.19 47.04
CA LYS A 60 -45.22 -43.24 47.57
C LYS A 60 -43.76 -42.76 47.51
N THR A 61 -42.95 -43.08 48.51
CA THR A 61 -41.50 -42.76 48.54
C THR A 61 -40.66 -43.58 47.53
N GLN A 62 -41.29 -44.11 46.48
CA GLN A 62 -40.64 -44.94 45.46
C GLN A 62 -40.17 -44.05 44.30
N THR A 63 -38.90 -44.23 43.93
CA THR A 63 -38.33 -43.69 42.69
C THR A 63 -38.82 -44.51 41.52
N VAL A 64 -39.33 -43.86 40.48
CA VAL A 64 -39.72 -44.49 39.22
C VAL A 64 -38.79 -43.94 38.15
N ALA A 65 -38.16 -44.83 37.39
CA ALA A 65 -37.33 -44.40 36.29
C ALA A 65 -37.44 -45.34 35.09
N VAL A 66 -37.65 -44.74 33.92
CA VAL A 66 -37.91 -45.43 32.65
C VAL A 66 -36.95 -44.89 31.60
N ARG A 67 -36.41 -45.79 30.78
CA ARG A 67 -35.63 -45.45 29.59
C ARG A 67 -36.38 -45.89 28.35
N TYR A 68 -36.21 -45.12 27.29
CA TYR A 68 -36.59 -45.51 25.93
C TYR A 68 -35.41 -45.26 25.00
N LEU A 69 -35.11 -46.27 24.18
CA LEU A 69 -34.07 -46.24 23.16
C LEU A 69 -34.73 -46.37 21.79
N ALA A 70 -34.49 -45.39 20.91
CA ALA A 70 -35.16 -45.32 19.62
C ALA A 70 -34.67 -46.42 18.65
N GLU A 71 -33.38 -46.74 18.66
CA GLU A 71 -32.76 -47.74 17.77
C GLU A 71 -33.40 -49.13 17.91
N SER A 72 -33.50 -49.64 19.14
CA SER A 72 -34.14 -50.93 19.41
C SER A 72 -35.66 -50.81 19.58
N ASN A 73 -36.18 -49.58 19.61
CA ASN A 73 -37.56 -49.27 19.96
C ASN A 73 -37.98 -50.02 21.22
N GLN A 74 -37.21 -49.91 22.30
CA GLN A 74 -37.48 -50.58 23.58
C GLN A 74 -37.69 -49.57 24.68
N VAL A 75 -38.61 -49.88 25.58
CA VAL A 75 -38.87 -49.12 26.81
C VAL A 75 -38.71 -50.06 27.99
N TRP A 76 -38.01 -49.65 29.05
CA TRP A 76 -37.78 -50.48 30.23
C TRP A 76 -37.62 -49.64 31.49
N ARG A 77 -37.91 -50.27 32.64
CA ARG A 77 -37.68 -49.67 33.96
C ARG A 77 -36.23 -49.88 34.41
N ILE A 78 -35.63 -48.87 35.01
CA ILE A 78 -34.28 -48.97 35.59
C ILE A 78 -34.30 -49.12 37.12
N ASP A 79 -35.43 -48.82 37.76
CA ASP A 79 -35.61 -48.88 39.21
C ASP A 79 -36.00 -50.28 39.74
N VAL A 80 -35.92 -51.32 38.90
CA VAL A 80 -36.37 -52.68 39.24
C VAL A 80 -35.34 -53.40 40.12
N SER A 81 -35.66 -53.53 41.40
CA SER A 81 -34.86 -54.29 42.36
C SER A 81 -35.14 -55.80 42.31
N ASP A 82 -34.14 -56.62 42.65
CA ASP A 82 -34.31 -58.07 42.79
C ASP A 82 -35.37 -58.43 43.87
N LEU A 83 -35.53 -57.57 44.88
CA LEU A 83 -36.56 -57.71 45.91
C LEU A 83 -37.97 -57.59 45.33
N GLU A 84 -38.23 -56.60 44.46
CA GLU A 84 -39.53 -56.39 43.82
C GLU A 84 -39.93 -57.61 42.98
N VAL A 85 -38.99 -58.15 42.20
CA VAL A 85 -39.18 -59.35 41.38
C VAL A 85 -39.48 -60.57 42.25
N ASN A 86 -38.74 -60.76 43.35
CA ASN A 86 -38.95 -61.90 44.25
C ASN A 86 -40.29 -61.83 44.99
N VAL A 87 -40.70 -60.63 45.44
CA VAL A 87 -42.02 -60.44 46.07
C VAL A 87 -43.15 -60.80 45.10
N LEU A 88 -43.06 -60.42 43.83
CA LEU A 88 -44.04 -60.79 42.80
C LEU A 88 -44.04 -62.29 42.48
N LYS A 89 -42.86 -62.94 42.49
CA LYS A 89 -42.75 -64.41 42.37
C LYS A 89 -43.44 -65.12 43.53
N ASP A 90 -43.22 -64.66 44.75
CA ASP A 90 -43.84 -65.24 45.95
C ASP A 90 -45.37 -65.02 45.94
N GLN A 91 -45.83 -63.84 45.54
CA GLN A 91 -47.25 -63.55 45.34
C GLN A 91 -47.88 -64.46 44.29
N LYS A 92 -47.22 -64.68 43.14
CA LYS A 92 -47.67 -65.64 42.11
C LYS A 92 -47.78 -67.05 42.70
N GLY A 93 -46.74 -67.50 43.42
CA GLY A 93 -46.74 -68.80 44.09
C GLY A 93 -47.91 -68.97 45.05
N ASN A 94 -48.20 -67.94 45.85
CA ASN A 94 -49.34 -67.94 46.77
C ASN A 94 -50.69 -67.98 46.04
N LEU A 95 -50.85 -67.20 44.95
CA LEU A 95 -52.08 -67.20 44.15
C LEU A 95 -52.33 -68.56 43.48
N VAL A 96 -51.29 -69.19 42.94
CA VAL A 96 -51.36 -70.55 42.36
C VAL A 96 -51.77 -71.57 43.44
N ARG A 97 -51.20 -71.46 44.65
CA ARG A 97 -51.57 -72.32 45.79
C ARG A 97 -53.04 -72.11 46.20
N MET A 98 -53.50 -70.87 46.27
CA MET A 98 -54.90 -70.55 46.57
C MET A 98 -55.86 -71.09 45.51
N LEU A 99 -55.49 -71.05 44.23
CA LEU A 99 -56.27 -71.64 43.14
C LEU A 99 -56.37 -73.17 43.30
N SER A 100 -55.27 -73.85 43.62
CA SER A 100 -55.27 -75.30 43.84
C SER A 100 -56.11 -75.75 45.04
N MET A 101 -56.28 -74.89 46.06
CA MET A 101 -57.08 -75.16 47.26
C MET A 101 -58.56 -74.75 47.10
N THR A 102 -58.93 -74.09 46.00
CA THR A 102 -60.31 -73.62 45.77
C THR A 102 -61.15 -74.71 45.10
N PRO A 103 -62.30 -75.12 45.68
CA PRO A 103 -63.16 -76.19 45.13
C PRO A 103 -63.57 -75.94 43.69
N GLU A 104 -63.67 -76.98 42.87
CA GLU A 104 -64.04 -76.87 41.43
C GLU A 104 -65.43 -76.27 41.20
N LYS A 105 -66.32 -76.34 42.20
CA LYS A 105 -67.70 -75.81 42.13
C LYS A 105 -67.77 -74.29 42.28
N ASP A 106 -66.70 -73.61 42.70
CA ASP A 106 -66.65 -72.15 42.86
C ASP A 106 -65.97 -71.49 41.65
N GLU A 107 -66.70 -71.48 40.53
CA GLU A 107 -66.24 -71.02 39.23
C GLU A 107 -65.81 -69.54 39.23
N ILE A 108 -66.55 -68.69 39.96
CA ILE A 108 -66.29 -67.24 40.05
C ILE A 108 -64.94 -66.99 40.71
N LYS A 109 -64.66 -67.65 41.84
CA LYS A 109 -63.40 -67.45 42.58
C LYS A 109 -62.20 -67.99 41.82
N ARG A 110 -62.34 -69.13 41.12
CA ARG A 110 -61.29 -69.68 40.26
C ARG A 110 -60.97 -68.76 39.08
N ASN A 111 -61.99 -68.23 38.39
CA ASN A 111 -61.79 -67.27 37.29
C ASN A 111 -61.08 -65.99 37.75
N LYS A 112 -61.43 -65.46 38.93
CA LYS A 112 -60.74 -64.30 39.52
C LYS A 112 -59.29 -64.60 39.88
N LEU A 113 -59.01 -65.76 40.46
CA LEU A 113 -57.63 -66.18 40.78
C LEU A 113 -56.81 -66.41 39.51
N GLN A 114 -57.38 -67.03 38.47
CA GLN A 114 -56.71 -67.22 37.17
C GLN A 114 -56.37 -65.88 36.52
N TYR A 115 -57.29 -64.90 36.56
CA TYR A 115 -57.02 -63.54 36.09
C TYR A 115 -55.86 -62.89 36.85
N LEU A 116 -55.85 -63.00 38.19
CA LEU A 116 -54.77 -62.45 39.01
C LEU A 116 -53.42 -63.14 38.74
N ILE A 117 -53.39 -64.47 38.57
CA ILE A 117 -52.18 -65.21 38.21
C ILE A 117 -51.65 -64.77 36.84
N ASN A 118 -52.53 -64.66 35.84
CA ASN A 118 -52.14 -64.20 34.50
C ASN A 118 -51.60 -62.77 34.55
N LYS A 119 -52.25 -61.87 35.30
CA LYS A 119 -51.79 -60.50 35.49
C LYS A 119 -50.41 -60.46 36.16
N THR A 120 -50.24 -61.17 37.28
CA THR A 120 -48.94 -61.26 37.99
C THR A 120 -47.85 -61.88 37.13
N ASN A 121 -48.19 -62.82 36.23
CA ASN A 121 -47.23 -63.39 35.28
C ASN A 121 -46.74 -62.36 34.26
N VAL A 122 -47.66 -61.60 33.66
CA VAL A 122 -47.32 -60.52 32.71
C VAL A 122 -46.47 -59.45 33.39
N ASP A 123 -46.84 -59.04 34.62
CA ASP A 123 -46.08 -58.06 35.40
C ASP A 123 -44.66 -58.59 35.71
N LEU A 124 -44.53 -59.86 36.09
CA LEU A 124 -43.24 -60.49 36.39
C LEU A 124 -42.33 -60.57 35.15
N GLU A 125 -42.87 -61.00 34.01
CA GLU A 125 -42.14 -61.05 32.73
C GLU A 125 -41.63 -59.65 32.32
N ALA A 126 -42.46 -58.61 32.48
CA ALA A 126 -42.09 -57.23 32.18
C ALA A 126 -40.95 -56.71 33.09
N LEU A 127 -40.96 -57.05 34.38
CA LEU A 127 -39.87 -56.69 35.30
C LEU A 127 -38.57 -57.42 34.97
N GLN A 128 -38.65 -58.72 34.67
CA GLN A 128 -37.47 -59.50 34.29
C GLN A 128 -36.86 -59.02 32.96
N ALA A 129 -37.71 -58.69 31.97
CA ALA A 129 -37.27 -58.07 30.74
C ALA A 129 -36.57 -56.72 30.99
N SER A 130 -37.11 -55.91 31.91
CA SER A 130 -36.49 -54.64 32.29
C SER A 130 -35.12 -54.82 32.95
N GLN A 131 -34.96 -55.82 33.83
CA GLN A 131 -33.67 -56.15 34.43
C GLN A 131 -32.65 -56.62 33.38
N LEU A 132 -33.08 -57.44 32.42
CA LEU A 132 -32.23 -57.93 31.34
C LEU A 132 -31.74 -56.77 30.46
N LEU A 133 -32.64 -55.88 30.06
CA LEU A 133 -32.30 -54.69 29.27
C LEU A 133 -31.37 -53.75 30.04
N ASN A 134 -31.59 -53.55 31.35
CA ASN A 134 -30.72 -52.70 32.15
C ASN A 134 -29.29 -53.26 32.30
N ARG A 135 -29.11 -54.59 32.29
CA ARG A 135 -27.79 -55.24 32.36
C ARG A 135 -27.05 -55.30 31.03
N ASN A 136 -27.79 -55.42 29.92
CA ASN A 136 -27.21 -55.70 28.61
C ASN A 136 -27.14 -54.47 27.68
N THR A 137 -27.80 -53.37 28.04
CA THR A 137 -27.80 -52.15 27.21
C THR A 137 -26.73 -51.19 27.69
N GLU A 138 -25.65 -51.06 26.94
CA GLU A 138 -24.65 -50.01 27.13
C GLU A 138 -25.09 -48.73 26.39
N LEU A 139 -25.03 -47.58 27.07
CA LEU A 139 -25.37 -46.29 26.48
C LEU A 139 -24.08 -45.53 26.16
N PRO A 140 -23.93 -44.98 24.93
CA PRO A 140 -22.76 -44.17 24.58
C PRO A 140 -22.81 -42.77 25.22
N TRP A 141 -23.96 -42.38 25.78
CA TRP A 141 -24.22 -41.05 26.32
C TRP A 141 -24.13 -41.06 27.85
N ASN A 142 -23.50 -40.03 28.43
CA ASN A 142 -23.48 -39.80 29.87
C ASN A 142 -24.21 -38.50 30.23
N LYS A 143 -25.01 -38.56 31.29
CA LYS A 143 -25.77 -37.44 31.85
C LYS A 143 -24.90 -36.45 32.67
N ASP A 144 -23.70 -36.84 33.08
CA ASP A 144 -22.87 -36.06 34.03
C ASP A 144 -22.54 -34.64 33.55
N TYR A 145 -22.57 -34.39 32.24
CA TYR A 145 -22.33 -33.07 31.64
C TYR A 145 -23.50 -32.08 31.77
N LEU A 146 -24.69 -32.52 32.20
CA LEU A 146 -25.91 -31.70 32.33
C LEU A 146 -26.10 -31.06 33.73
N ARG A 147 -25.09 -31.13 34.62
CA ARG A 147 -25.22 -30.66 36.01
C ARG A 147 -25.31 -29.13 36.17
N GLN A 148 -25.07 -28.35 35.10
CA GLN A 148 -25.02 -26.88 35.15
C GLN A 148 -25.87 -26.17 34.08
N THR A 149 -26.32 -26.87 33.04
CA THR A 149 -27.10 -26.28 31.94
C THR A 149 -28.25 -27.21 31.53
N ASP A 150 -29.38 -26.63 31.08
CA ASP A 150 -30.55 -27.39 30.64
C ASP A 150 -30.33 -28.16 29.31
N PHE A 151 -29.27 -27.86 28.59
CA PHE A 151 -28.89 -28.58 27.37
C PHE A 151 -27.36 -28.53 27.16
N TYR A 152 -26.84 -29.48 26.40
CA TYR A 152 -25.43 -29.58 26.02
C TYR A 152 -25.31 -30.20 24.62
N TYR A 153 -24.48 -29.62 23.75
CA TYR A 153 -24.19 -30.18 22.43
C TYR A 153 -22.85 -30.91 22.46
N ASP A 154 -22.86 -32.21 22.18
CA ASP A 154 -21.65 -33.00 22.01
C ASP A 154 -21.24 -32.98 20.53
N SER A 155 -20.23 -32.18 20.21
CA SER A 155 -19.70 -32.09 18.84
C SER A 155 -18.96 -33.34 18.37
N THR A 156 -18.56 -34.23 19.28
CA THR A 156 -17.83 -35.46 18.92
C THR A 156 -18.80 -36.53 18.43
N LEU A 157 -19.93 -36.66 19.14
CA LEU A 157 -20.99 -37.61 18.82
C LEU A 157 -22.08 -37.01 17.95
N SER A 158 -22.04 -35.70 17.67
CA SER A 158 -23.06 -34.97 16.92
C SER A 158 -24.46 -35.09 17.53
N VAL A 159 -24.56 -35.05 18.87
CA VAL A 159 -25.83 -35.19 19.57
C VAL A 159 -26.12 -34.00 20.48
N LEU A 160 -27.40 -33.70 20.64
CA LEU A 160 -27.92 -32.68 21.53
C LEU A 160 -28.57 -33.32 22.76
N HIS A 161 -27.99 -33.07 23.92
CA HIS A 161 -28.54 -33.47 25.20
C HIS A 161 -29.48 -32.37 25.71
N VAL A 162 -30.69 -32.73 26.13
CA VAL A 162 -31.68 -31.83 26.70
C VAL A 162 -32.19 -32.39 28.02
N CYS A 163 -32.18 -31.59 29.06
CA CYS A 163 -32.70 -31.93 30.38
C CYS A 163 -33.85 -30.98 30.76
N LEU A 164 -34.96 -31.54 31.23
CA LEU A 164 -36.13 -30.79 31.69
C LEU A 164 -36.58 -31.31 33.06
N PRO A 165 -36.89 -30.42 34.02
CA PRO A 165 -37.47 -30.86 35.28
C PRO A 165 -38.92 -31.32 35.08
N LEU A 166 -39.32 -32.37 35.79
CA LEU A 166 -40.72 -32.80 35.89
C LEU A 166 -41.52 -31.83 36.76
N ARG A 167 -42.85 -31.81 36.58
CA ARG A 167 -43.78 -30.90 37.29
C ARG A 167 -44.40 -31.49 38.56
N ASN A 168 -43.96 -32.66 39.02
CA ASN A 168 -44.47 -33.34 40.23
C ASN A 168 -43.86 -32.75 41.52
N ILE A 169 -44.54 -32.95 42.66
CA ILE A 169 -44.16 -32.34 43.95
C ILE A 169 -42.78 -32.84 44.42
N ASN A 170 -42.55 -34.15 44.30
CA ASN A 170 -41.30 -34.78 44.75
C ASN A 170 -40.16 -34.73 43.71
N GLY A 171 -40.39 -34.00 42.61
CA GLY A 171 -39.39 -33.72 41.59
C GLY A 171 -38.98 -34.92 40.73
N GLY A 172 -38.11 -34.62 39.77
CA GLY A 172 -37.58 -35.55 38.79
C GLY A 172 -37.18 -34.82 37.51
N TYR A 173 -36.75 -35.57 36.51
CA TYR A 173 -36.25 -35.03 35.25
C TYR A 173 -36.60 -35.90 34.06
N ILE A 174 -36.58 -35.28 32.89
CA ILE A 174 -36.53 -35.90 31.58
C ILE A 174 -35.16 -35.55 30.99
N TRP A 175 -34.38 -36.56 30.65
CA TRP A 175 -33.15 -36.41 29.88
C TRP A 175 -33.36 -37.03 28.50
N ALA A 176 -33.32 -36.21 27.45
CA ALA A 176 -33.40 -36.65 26.07
C ALA A 176 -32.06 -36.42 25.36
N VAL A 177 -31.73 -37.30 24.42
CA VAL A 177 -30.61 -37.17 23.49
C VAL A 177 -31.18 -37.20 22.08
N LEU A 178 -30.88 -36.16 21.31
CA LEU A 178 -31.33 -35.98 19.93
C LEU A 178 -30.15 -36.01 18.96
N ASP A 179 -30.35 -36.53 17.74
CA ASP A 179 -29.40 -36.39 16.64
C ASP A 179 -29.29 -34.90 16.26
N ALA A 180 -28.06 -34.47 16.03
CA ALA A 180 -27.73 -33.09 15.69
C ALA A 180 -26.63 -33.03 14.61
N SER A 181 -26.42 -34.12 13.86
CA SER A 181 -25.48 -34.21 12.74
C SER A 181 -25.71 -33.13 11.67
N ASP A 182 -26.96 -32.73 11.44
CA ASP A 182 -27.31 -31.62 10.54
C ASP A 182 -26.73 -30.27 10.96
N LEU A 183 -26.50 -30.04 12.27
CA LEU A 183 -25.88 -28.80 12.73
C LEU A 183 -24.41 -28.70 12.30
N ASP A 184 -23.70 -29.83 12.18
CA ASP A 184 -22.30 -29.83 11.77
C ASP A 184 -22.13 -29.75 10.26
N THR A 185 -23.00 -30.40 9.48
CA THR A 185 -23.01 -30.25 8.01
C THR A 185 -23.27 -28.80 7.60
N ILE A 186 -24.20 -28.13 8.28
CA ILE A 186 -24.50 -26.70 8.08
C ILE A 186 -23.28 -25.84 8.41
N LYS A 187 -22.59 -26.07 9.54
CA LYS A 187 -21.38 -25.30 9.90
C LYS A 187 -20.30 -25.41 8.82
N VAL A 188 -20.01 -26.64 8.36
CA VAL A 188 -18.98 -26.88 7.35
C VAL A 188 -19.34 -26.19 6.04
N THR A 189 -20.61 -26.25 5.64
CA THR A 189 -21.09 -25.59 4.40
C THR A 189 -20.97 -24.07 4.50
N LEU A 190 -21.41 -23.47 5.60
CA LEU A 190 -21.29 -22.04 5.84
C LEU A 190 -19.82 -21.56 5.83
N ILE A 191 -18.91 -22.30 6.48
CA ILE A 191 -17.49 -21.95 6.48
C ILE A 191 -16.92 -21.99 5.06
N LYS A 192 -17.28 -23.01 4.26
CA LYS A 192 -16.85 -23.10 2.85
C LYS A 192 -17.37 -21.93 2.02
N GLU A 193 -18.64 -21.56 2.17
CA GLU A 193 -19.24 -20.41 1.47
C GLU A 193 -18.55 -19.10 1.85
N LEU A 194 -18.34 -18.85 3.15
CA LEU A 194 -17.63 -17.66 3.63
C LEU A 194 -16.20 -17.57 3.09
N ILE A 195 -15.48 -18.69 3.03
CA ILE A 195 -14.13 -18.73 2.46
C ILE A 195 -14.17 -18.38 0.95
N ASN A 196 -15.12 -18.94 0.20
CA ASN A 196 -15.26 -18.64 -1.22
C ASN A 196 -15.57 -17.16 -1.46
N GLU A 197 -16.50 -16.59 -0.70
CA GLU A 197 -16.82 -15.16 -0.77
C GLU A 197 -15.60 -14.28 -0.43
N ALA A 198 -14.86 -14.65 0.63
CA ALA A 198 -13.64 -13.94 1.02
C ALA A 198 -12.56 -13.99 -0.08
N LEU A 199 -12.39 -15.13 -0.75
CA LEU A 199 -11.45 -15.27 -1.87
C LEU A 199 -11.86 -14.39 -3.07
N ILE A 200 -13.14 -14.35 -3.41
CA ILE A 200 -13.66 -13.50 -4.50
C ILE A 200 -13.44 -12.02 -4.15
N ALA A 201 -13.78 -11.60 -2.93
CA ALA A 201 -13.58 -10.23 -2.46
C ALA A 201 -12.08 -9.84 -2.45
N ALA A 202 -11.20 -10.75 -2.05
CA ALA A 202 -9.75 -10.54 -2.08
C ALA A 202 -9.23 -10.38 -3.52
N LEU A 203 -9.71 -11.20 -4.46
CA LEU A 203 -9.34 -11.11 -5.87
C LEU A 203 -9.79 -9.78 -6.49
N ILE A 204 -11.04 -9.37 -6.25
CA ILE A 204 -11.56 -8.08 -6.71
C ILE A 204 -10.73 -6.93 -6.14
N SER A 205 -10.42 -6.98 -4.84
CA SER A 205 -9.59 -5.96 -4.18
C SER A 205 -8.19 -5.88 -4.79
N MET A 206 -7.57 -7.02 -5.09
CA MET A 206 -6.25 -7.09 -5.72
C MET A 206 -6.24 -6.45 -7.11
N VAL A 207 -7.26 -6.75 -7.93
CA VAL A 207 -7.43 -6.16 -9.26
C VAL A 207 -7.65 -4.65 -9.16
N LEU A 208 -8.51 -4.20 -8.24
CA LEU A 208 -8.78 -2.77 -8.02
C LEU A 208 -7.51 -2.02 -7.60
N ILE A 209 -6.74 -2.56 -6.65
CA ILE A 209 -5.47 -1.98 -6.20
C ILE A 209 -4.48 -1.89 -7.36
N TYR A 210 -4.38 -2.93 -8.18
CA TYR A 210 -3.50 -2.93 -9.35
C TYR A 210 -3.92 -1.86 -10.36
N MET A 211 -5.22 -1.76 -10.66
CA MET A 211 -5.77 -0.73 -11.55
C MET A 211 -5.49 0.68 -11.04
N VAL A 212 -5.79 0.98 -9.78
CA VAL A 212 -5.55 2.30 -9.16
C VAL A 212 -4.06 2.65 -9.20
N THR A 213 -3.21 1.67 -8.89
CA THR A 213 -1.75 1.86 -8.93
C THR A 213 -1.27 2.22 -10.33
N MET A 214 -1.81 1.55 -11.36
CA MET A 214 -1.42 1.80 -12.74
C MET A 214 -2.01 3.07 -13.34
N TRP A 215 -3.25 3.42 -12.97
CA TRP A 215 -3.97 4.54 -13.57
C TRP A 215 -3.69 5.87 -12.88
N ILE A 216 -3.37 5.85 -11.58
CA ILE A 216 -3.24 7.07 -10.77
C ILE A 216 -1.83 7.18 -10.18
N VAL A 217 -1.40 6.19 -9.40
CA VAL A 217 -0.19 6.31 -8.58
C VAL A 217 1.08 6.38 -9.43
N SER A 218 1.24 5.48 -10.41
CA SER A 218 2.44 5.42 -11.24
C SER A 218 2.62 6.70 -12.10
N PRO A 219 1.60 7.22 -12.81
CA PRO A 219 1.68 8.50 -13.50
C PRO A 219 2.09 9.68 -12.60
N LEU A 220 1.45 9.80 -11.42
CA LEU A 220 1.78 10.86 -10.46
C LEU A 220 3.22 10.74 -9.96
N LYS A 221 3.70 9.52 -9.68
CA LYS A 221 5.08 9.28 -9.26
C LYS A 221 6.08 9.69 -10.35
N ARG A 222 5.80 9.40 -11.62
CA ARG A 222 6.64 9.82 -12.75
C ARG A 222 6.69 11.33 -12.91
N LEU A 223 5.54 12.01 -12.83
CA LEU A 223 5.47 13.47 -12.83
C LEU A 223 6.26 14.08 -11.66
N SER A 224 6.06 13.57 -10.44
CA SER A 224 6.79 14.03 -9.25
C SER A 224 8.30 13.84 -9.38
N GLN A 225 8.75 12.72 -9.93
CA GLN A 225 10.18 12.49 -10.19
C GLN A 225 10.74 13.43 -11.25
N SER A 226 9.95 13.75 -12.29
CA SER A 226 10.33 14.76 -13.29
C SER A 226 10.49 16.14 -12.66
N MET A 227 9.60 16.52 -11.73
CA MET A 227 9.65 17.81 -11.03
C MET A 227 10.89 17.98 -10.16
N LYS A 228 11.49 16.89 -9.66
CA LYS A 228 12.71 16.94 -8.83
C LYS A 228 14.01 17.11 -9.64
N LYS A 229 13.97 16.96 -10.96
CA LYS A 229 15.16 17.11 -11.81
C LYS A 229 15.46 18.59 -12.10
N ASP A 230 16.71 18.90 -12.38
CA ASP A 230 17.13 20.24 -12.83
C ASP A 230 16.30 20.68 -14.02
N ILE A 231 15.70 21.88 -13.93
CA ILE A 231 14.78 22.43 -14.95
C ILE A 231 15.39 22.41 -16.36
N GLU A 232 16.70 22.63 -16.47
CA GLU A 232 17.43 22.62 -17.74
C GLU A 232 17.56 21.23 -18.36
N LYS A 233 17.59 20.18 -17.54
CA LYS A 233 17.70 18.77 -17.96
C LYS A 233 16.34 18.08 -18.12
N ILE A 234 15.24 18.76 -17.82
CA ILE A 234 13.90 18.20 -18.03
C ILE A 234 13.60 18.18 -19.53
N ASP A 235 13.57 16.97 -20.07
CA ASP A 235 13.10 16.71 -21.42
C ASP A 235 11.58 16.48 -21.40
N GLN A 236 10.84 17.40 -22.04
CA GLN A 236 9.38 17.37 -22.10
C GLN A 236 8.86 16.19 -22.94
N SER A 237 9.66 15.63 -23.85
CA SER A 237 9.28 14.47 -24.65
C SER A 237 9.12 13.19 -23.83
N HIS A 238 9.70 13.16 -22.62
CA HIS A 238 9.66 12.03 -21.69
C HIS A 238 8.50 12.07 -20.69
N ILE A 239 7.51 12.97 -20.85
CA ILE A 239 6.30 13.00 -20.03
C ILE A 239 5.14 12.37 -20.81
N PRO A 240 5.01 11.03 -20.86
CA PRO A 240 3.96 10.35 -21.60
C PRO A 240 2.54 10.72 -21.12
N GLU A 241 2.41 11.19 -19.88
CA GLU A 241 1.16 11.64 -19.28
C GLU A 241 0.50 12.81 -20.01
N ILE A 242 1.27 13.61 -20.78
CA ILE A 242 0.74 14.75 -21.55
C ILE A 242 -0.36 14.32 -22.54
N LYS A 243 -0.28 13.09 -23.07
CA LYS A 243 -1.23 12.55 -24.05
C LYS A 243 -2.55 12.06 -23.43
N ARG A 244 -2.65 12.00 -22.10
CA ARG A 244 -3.89 11.57 -21.43
C ARG A 244 -4.96 12.64 -21.54
N SER A 245 -6.22 12.23 -21.62
CA SER A 245 -7.38 13.12 -21.73
C SER A 245 -8.13 13.34 -20.40
N ASP A 246 -7.52 12.94 -19.28
CA ASP A 246 -8.08 13.07 -17.92
C ASP A 246 -7.41 14.21 -17.13
N GLU A 247 -7.78 14.36 -15.86
CA GLU A 247 -7.25 15.37 -14.93
C GLU A 247 -5.74 15.22 -14.73
N ILE A 248 -5.22 13.99 -14.74
CA ILE A 248 -3.77 13.74 -14.69
C ILE A 248 -3.09 14.27 -15.96
N GLY A 249 -3.70 14.09 -17.12
CA GLY A 249 -3.23 14.66 -18.38
C GLY A 249 -3.28 16.18 -18.40
N GLU A 250 -4.33 16.79 -17.85
CA GLU A 250 -4.45 18.24 -17.71
C GLU A 250 -3.35 18.82 -16.80
N LEU A 251 -3.10 18.14 -15.67
CA LEU A 251 -2.00 18.49 -14.78
C LEU A 251 -0.64 18.38 -15.48
N ALA A 252 -0.41 17.30 -16.24
CA ALA A 252 0.83 17.09 -17.00
C ALA A 252 1.06 18.20 -18.06
N ARG A 253 0.01 18.61 -18.78
CA ARG A 253 0.06 19.72 -19.73
C ARG A 253 0.35 21.06 -19.04
N SER A 254 -0.32 21.34 -17.93
CA SER A 254 -0.12 22.56 -17.15
C SER A 254 1.31 22.66 -16.61
N TYR A 255 1.83 21.56 -16.07
CA TYR A 255 3.23 21.45 -15.65
C TYR A 255 4.20 21.68 -16.80
N SER A 256 3.98 21.06 -17.97
CA SER A 256 4.82 21.25 -19.15
C SER A 256 4.87 22.72 -19.60
N SER A 257 3.71 23.39 -19.64
CA SER A 257 3.59 24.82 -19.94
C SER A 257 4.40 25.69 -18.97
N LEU A 258 4.32 25.40 -17.66
CA LEU A 258 5.12 26.09 -16.64
C LEU A 258 6.62 25.92 -16.85
N ILE A 259 7.08 24.69 -17.15
CA ILE A 259 8.50 24.43 -17.46
C ILE A 259 8.95 25.24 -18.68
N THR A 260 8.15 25.29 -19.75
CA THR A 260 8.46 26.09 -20.94
C THR A 260 8.58 27.57 -20.59
N LYS A 261 7.66 28.09 -19.77
CA LYS A 261 7.67 29.50 -19.35
C LYS A 261 8.92 29.83 -18.54
N ILE A 262 9.30 28.97 -17.59
CA ILE A 262 10.51 29.16 -16.78
C ILE A 262 11.76 29.10 -17.67
N LYS A 263 11.86 28.12 -18.58
CA LYS A 263 13.00 28.03 -19.53
C LYS A 263 13.13 29.29 -20.38
N ASN A 264 12.03 29.82 -20.87
CA ASN A 264 12.04 31.07 -21.64
C ASN A 264 12.48 32.27 -20.79
N GLN A 265 12.02 32.39 -19.54
CA GLN A 265 12.47 33.44 -18.63
C GLN A 265 13.96 33.35 -18.32
N LEU A 266 14.47 32.14 -18.05
CA LEU A 266 15.91 31.92 -17.87
C LEU A 266 16.71 32.30 -19.11
N ARG A 267 16.21 31.98 -20.31
CA ARG A 267 16.84 32.40 -21.57
C ARG A 267 16.90 33.91 -21.71
N VAL A 268 15.81 34.61 -21.41
CA VAL A 268 15.76 36.08 -21.45
C VAL A 268 16.73 36.69 -20.45
N LEU A 269 16.74 36.20 -19.21
CA LEU A 269 17.69 36.64 -18.17
C LEU A 269 19.14 36.42 -18.61
N ARG A 270 19.45 35.27 -19.23
CA ARG A 270 20.78 34.98 -19.79
C ARG A 270 21.16 35.94 -20.91
N GLN A 271 20.23 36.24 -21.83
CA GLN A 271 20.48 37.21 -22.90
C GLN A 271 20.72 38.62 -22.36
N GLN A 272 19.99 39.02 -21.30
CA GLN A 272 20.23 40.28 -20.61
C GLN A 272 21.61 40.34 -19.94
N THR A 273 22.20 39.19 -19.59
CA THR A 273 23.58 39.13 -19.07
C THR A 273 24.65 39.00 -20.15
N ASP A 274 24.31 38.70 -21.41
CA ASP A 274 25.29 38.40 -22.47
C ASP A 274 25.82 39.65 -23.20
N THR A 275 25.09 40.76 -23.14
CA THR A 275 25.49 42.03 -23.76
C THR A 275 25.82 43.05 -22.67
N ASP A 276 26.91 43.78 -22.82
CA ASP A 276 27.20 44.90 -21.93
C ASP A 276 26.20 46.04 -22.20
N THR A 277 25.44 46.42 -21.17
CA THR A 277 24.32 47.37 -21.33
C THR A 277 24.76 48.79 -21.74
N LEU A 278 26.01 49.17 -21.47
CA LEU A 278 26.56 50.46 -21.87
C LEU A 278 27.04 50.42 -23.32
N THR A 279 27.95 49.49 -23.63
CA THR A 279 28.69 49.49 -24.90
C THR A 279 28.03 48.68 -26.01
N GLY A 280 27.05 47.83 -25.70
CA GLY A 280 26.33 47.02 -26.68
C GLY A 280 27.13 45.88 -27.32
N ILE A 281 28.39 45.69 -26.94
CA ILE A 281 29.22 44.53 -27.30
C ILE A 281 29.04 43.41 -26.26
N GLY A 282 29.73 42.28 -26.44
CA GLY A 282 29.57 41.13 -25.53
C GLY A 282 29.98 41.46 -24.09
N SER A 283 29.30 40.87 -23.11
CA SER A 283 29.67 41.01 -21.70
C SER A 283 30.77 40.03 -21.30
N ARG A 284 31.31 40.20 -20.09
CA ARG A 284 32.19 39.21 -19.43
C ARG A 284 31.58 37.80 -19.37
N TYR A 285 30.25 37.69 -19.23
CA TYR A 285 29.57 36.39 -19.19
C TYR A 285 29.53 35.73 -20.56
N LEU A 286 29.29 36.52 -21.61
CA LEU A 286 29.34 36.01 -22.98
C LEU A 286 30.77 35.59 -23.34
N TYR A 287 31.78 36.39 -23.00
CA TYR A 287 33.19 36.05 -23.18
C TYR A 287 33.51 34.66 -22.62
N LYS A 288 33.23 34.42 -21.33
CA LYS A 288 33.53 33.14 -20.67
C LYS A 288 32.89 31.95 -21.39
N ARG A 289 31.70 32.14 -21.99
CA ARG A 289 30.95 31.08 -22.65
C ARG A 289 31.37 30.87 -24.10
N SER A 290 31.57 31.94 -24.88
CA SER A 290 31.78 31.86 -26.32
C SER A 290 33.24 31.82 -26.74
N ALA A 291 34.18 32.31 -25.91
CA ALA A 291 35.58 32.35 -26.28
C ALA A 291 36.19 30.96 -26.56
N PRO A 292 35.95 29.92 -25.72
CA PRO A 292 36.48 28.58 -26.01
C PRO A 292 35.95 28.00 -27.33
N VAL A 293 34.67 28.25 -27.62
CA VAL A 293 34.02 27.82 -28.86
C VAL A 293 34.62 28.53 -30.07
N PHE A 294 34.81 29.86 -29.98
CA PHE A 294 35.45 30.63 -31.03
C PHE A 294 36.87 30.12 -31.34
N VAL A 295 37.69 29.86 -30.31
CA VAL A 295 39.06 29.34 -30.50
C VAL A 295 39.02 27.96 -31.15
N TYR A 296 38.15 27.07 -30.69
CA TYR A 296 37.96 25.74 -31.26
C TYR A 296 37.59 25.79 -32.75
N GLU A 297 36.58 26.59 -33.11
CA GLU A 297 36.10 26.75 -34.48
C GLU A 297 37.15 27.43 -35.37
N THR A 298 37.81 28.47 -34.86
CA THR A 298 38.84 29.20 -35.57
C THR A 298 40.04 28.33 -35.85
N LEU A 299 40.60 27.61 -34.87
CA LEU A 299 41.77 26.76 -35.08
C LEU A 299 41.46 25.53 -35.94
N SER A 300 40.18 25.15 -36.05
CA SER A 300 39.75 24.10 -36.97
C SER A 300 39.79 24.56 -38.43
N ASN A 301 39.46 25.83 -38.71
CA ASN A 301 39.31 26.36 -40.06
C ASN A 301 40.47 27.27 -40.51
N MET A 302 41.17 27.88 -39.57
CA MET A 302 42.23 28.88 -39.75
C MET A 302 43.50 28.42 -39.03
N LYS A 303 44.63 29.08 -39.33
CA LYS A 303 45.92 28.76 -38.70
C LYS A 303 46.10 29.40 -37.32
N TYR A 304 45.62 30.61 -37.13
CA TYR A 304 45.83 31.34 -35.88
C TYR A 304 44.55 32.02 -35.39
N ALA A 305 44.28 31.85 -34.10
CA ALA A 305 43.43 32.73 -33.32
C ALA A 305 44.32 33.67 -32.50
N CYS A 306 43.79 34.76 -31.97
CA CYS A 306 44.50 35.65 -31.06
C CYS A 306 43.55 36.18 -30.02
N PHE A 307 43.95 36.02 -28.76
CA PHE A 307 43.30 36.65 -27.63
C PHE A 307 43.94 38.02 -27.41
N VAL A 308 43.12 39.07 -27.39
CA VAL A 308 43.58 40.45 -27.22
C VAL A 308 42.91 41.01 -25.99
N LEU A 309 43.70 41.50 -25.04
CA LEU A 309 43.26 42.25 -23.89
C LEU A 309 43.72 43.69 -24.05
N CYS A 310 42.80 44.64 -23.91
CA CYS A 310 43.10 46.05 -24.05
C CYS A 310 42.37 46.90 -23.02
N ASP A 311 42.96 48.06 -22.72
CA ASP A 311 42.50 48.97 -21.67
C ASP A 311 42.74 50.41 -22.14
N ILE A 312 41.79 51.30 -21.83
CA ILE A 312 41.86 52.71 -22.21
C ILE A 312 42.86 53.45 -21.34
N ASP A 313 43.83 54.08 -21.99
CA ASP A 313 44.94 54.74 -21.33
C ASP A 313 44.48 55.94 -20.47
N ASN A 314 44.90 55.93 -19.21
CA ASN A 314 44.60 57.00 -18.25
C ASN A 314 43.08 57.27 -18.10
N PHE A 315 42.22 56.27 -18.24
CA PHE A 315 40.76 56.46 -18.25
C PHE A 315 40.20 57.07 -16.96
N LYS A 316 40.76 56.73 -15.80
CA LYS A 316 40.41 57.43 -14.54
C LYS A 316 40.64 58.95 -14.63
N LYS A 317 41.77 59.38 -15.19
CA LYS A 317 42.05 60.83 -15.39
C LYS A 317 41.11 61.46 -16.41
N PHE A 318 40.65 60.69 -17.40
CA PHE A 318 39.62 61.14 -18.34
C PHE A 318 38.33 61.45 -17.58
N ASN A 319 37.83 60.48 -16.81
CA ASN A 319 36.62 60.65 -15.99
C ASN A 319 36.74 61.80 -14.98
N ASP A 320 37.88 61.95 -14.33
CA ASP A 320 38.14 63.05 -13.38
C ASP A 320 38.15 64.43 -14.07
N THR A 321 38.30 64.49 -15.40
CA THR A 321 38.39 65.73 -16.18
C THR A 321 37.10 66.08 -16.90
N TYR A 322 36.45 65.08 -17.51
CA TYR A 322 35.28 65.27 -18.37
C TYR A 322 33.98 64.75 -17.76
N GLY A 323 34.06 64.07 -16.61
CA GLY A 323 32.92 63.45 -15.93
C GLY A 323 32.61 62.05 -16.46
N HIS A 324 31.86 61.29 -15.67
CA HIS A 324 31.52 59.90 -15.99
C HIS A 324 30.66 59.76 -17.25
N THR A 325 29.77 60.72 -17.54
CA THR A 325 28.94 60.68 -18.75
C THR A 325 29.77 60.72 -20.02
N GLU A 326 30.80 61.57 -20.07
CA GLU A 326 31.71 61.60 -21.23
C GLU A 326 32.61 60.36 -21.28
N GLY A 327 32.98 59.80 -20.12
CA GLY A 327 33.64 58.50 -20.05
C GLY A 327 32.82 57.38 -20.67
N ASP A 328 31.54 57.34 -20.33
CA ASP A 328 30.58 56.38 -20.86
C ASP A 328 30.44 56.51 -22.39
N ASN A 329 30.40 57.74 -22.91
CA ASN A 329 30.42 58.00 -24.37
C ASN A 329 31.72 57.48 -25.01
N ALA A 330 32.88 57.78 -24.42
CA ALA A 330 34.17 57.31 -24.93
C ALA A 330 34.26 55.77 -24.95
N LEU A 331 33.70 55.09 -23.94
CA LEU A 331 33.62 53.63 -23.92
C LEU A 331 32.74 53.08 -25.04
N CYS A 332 31.60 53.73 -25.32
CA CYS A 332 30.72 53.38 -26.43
C CYS A 332 31.42 53.56 -27.79
N ASP A 333 32.12 54.68 -27.98
CA ASP A 333 32.83 54.97 -29.23
C ASP A 333 33.97 53.97 -29.49
N VAL A 334 34.74 53.63 -28.45
CA VAL A 334 35.78 52.59 -28.53
C VAL A 334 35.18 51.21 -28.86
N ALA A 335 34.05 50.86 -28.21
CA ALA A 335 33.36 49.61 -28.50
C ALA A 335 32.82 49.55 -29.94
N GLU A 336 32.34 50.69 -30.47
CA GLU A 336 31.90 50.80 -31.87
C GLU A 336 33.05 50.59 -32.85
N VAL A 337 34.25 51.10 -32.55
CA VAL A 337 35.46 50.83 -33.33
C VAL A 337 35.72 49.33 -33.41
N PHE A 338 35.71 48.64 -32.26
CA PHE A 338 35.92 47.19 -32.26
C PHE A 338 34.85 46.45 -33.06
N ARG A 339 33.57 46.81 -32.87
CA ARG A 339 32.45 46.17 -33.56
C ARG A 339 32.51 46.38 -35.08
N SER A 340 32.83 47.58 -35.53
CA SER A 340 32.89 47.95 -36.95
C SER A 340 34.07 47.31 -37.68
N HIS A 341 35.23 47.18 -37.03
CA HIS A 341 36.44 46.62 -37.64
C HIS A 341 36.49 45.09 -37.59
N LEU A 342 35.92 44.47 -36.56
CA LEU A 342 35.96 43.02 -36.38
C LEU A 342 34.76 42.28 -37.00
N GLY A 343 33.60 42.94 -37.06
CA GLY A 343 32.36 42.34 -37.56
C GLY A 343 31.80 41.27 -36.62
N LYS A 344 30.85 40.47 -37.13
CA LYS A 344 30.15 39.44 -36.33
C LYS A 344 31.01 38.19 -36.05
N ASP A 345 31.99 37.92 -36.92
CA ASP A 345 32.77 36.68 -36.88
C ASP A 345 33.98 36.76 -35.93
N GLN A 346 34.31 37.94 -35.41
CA GLN A 346 35.42 38.18 -34.49
C GLN A 346 34.89 38.96 -33.28
N PRO A 347 34.40 38.27 -32.23
CA PRO A 347 33.61 38.92 -31.20
C PRO A 347 34.48 39.80 -30.29
N SER A 348 33.89 40.92 -29.87
CA SER A 348 34.45 41.85 -28.88
C SER A 348 33.61 41.83 -27.60
N PHE A 349 34.29 42.00 -26.47
CA PHE A 349 33.69 41.94 -25.14
C PHE A 349 34.20 43.06 -24.25
N ARG A 350 33.34 43.57 -23.37
CA ARG A 350 33.74 44.39 -22.23
C ARG A 350 33.81 43.53 -20.97
N LEU A 351 34.98 43.45 -20.36
CA LEU A 351 35.20 42.63 -19.16
C LEU A 351 34.79 43.36 -17.88
N GLY A 352 34.90 44.68 -17.87
CA GLY A 352 34.49 45.57 -16.77
C GLY A 352 35.29 46.87 -16.81
N GLY A 353 34.71 47.98 -16.32
CA GLY A 353 35.38 49.28 -16.34
C GLY A 353 35.80 49.70 -17.75
N GLU A 354 37.08 49.94 -17.94
CA GLU A 354 37.74 50.30 -19.20
C GLU A 354 38.41 49.13 -19.93
N GLU A 355 38.23 47.90 -19.46
CA GLU A 355 38.89 46.70 -19.99
C GLU A 355 38.02 45.98 -21.04
N PHE A 356 38.64 45.68 -22.18
CA PHE A 356 38.03 45.00 -23.32
C PHE A 356 38.84 43.76 -23.71
N ALA A 357 38.13 42.69 -24.07
CA ALA A 357 38.70 41.50 -24.68
C ALA A 357 38.20 41.34 -26.11
N LEU A 358 39.10 41.05 -27.04
CA LEU A 358 38.78 40.84 -28.44
C LEU A 358 39.31 39.47 -28.88
N LEU A 359 38.53 38.80 -29.72
CA LEU A 359 38.94 37.54 -30.35
C LEU A 359 39.10 37.78 -31.84
N VAL A 360 40.34 37.66 -32.30
CA VAL A 360 40.74 37.92 -33.70
C VAL A 360 41.32 36.65 -34.31
N TYR A 361 41.21 36.52 -35.62
CA TYR A 361 41.82 35.40 -36.35
C TYR A 361 42.63 35.86 -37.56
N GLY A 362 43.58 35.04 -37.98
CA GLY A 362 44.46 35.33 -39.10
C GLY A 362 45.12 34.09 -39.69
N ASN A 363 45.58 34.21 -40.93
CA ASN A 363 46.30 33.13 -41.62
C ASN A 363 47.79 33.07 -41.25
N THR A 364 48.36 34.21 -40.82
CA THR A 364 49.75 34.33 -40.38
C THR A 364 49.83 35.24 -39.16
N LEU A 365 50.97 35.19 -38.45
CA LEU A 365 51.22 36.06 -37.29
C LEU A 365 51.33 37.54 -37.70
N GLU A 366 51.85 37.83 -38.88
CA GLU A 366 51.96 39.19 -39.42
C GLU A 366 50.57 39.79 -39.68
N VAL A 367 49.63 38.98 -40.18
CA VAL A 367 48.24 39.41 -40.36
C VAL A 367 47.58 39.71 -39.03
N LEU A 368 47.82 38.88 -38.01
CA LEU A 368 47.31 39.13 -36.65
C LEU A 368 47.92 40.42 -36.07
N ASN A 369 49.24 40.57 -36.12
CA ASN A 369 49.95 41.77 -35.67
C ASN A 369 49.37 43.03 -36.33
N SER A 370 49.22 43.01 -37.66
CA SER A 370 48.68 44.14 -38.40
C SER A 370 47.23 44.45 -38.03
N LYS A 371 46.38 43.44 -37.83
CA LYS A 371 44.99 43.64 -37.39
C LYS A 371 44.92 44.26 -35.99
N VAL A 372 45.69 43.74 -35.04
CA VAL A 372 45.68 44.25 -33.65
C VAL A 372 46.23 45.68 -33.60
N GLU A 373 47.30 45.97 -34.32
CA GLU A 373 47.84 47.33 -34.44
C GLU A 373 46.85 48.29 -35.13
N HIS A 374 46.13 47.83 -36.15
CA HIS A 374 45.08 48.62 -36.79
C HIS A 374 43.98 48.99 -35.80
N LEU A 375 43.53 48.07 -34.93
CA LEU A 375 42.52 48.37 -33.92
C LEU A 375 42.99 49.46 -32.95
N ARG A 376 44.25 49.40 -32.52
CA ARG A 376 44.87 50.45 -31.68
C ARG A 376 44.87 51.80 -32.40
N GLN A 377 45.33 51.84 -33.64
CA GLN A 377 45.36 53.05 -34.48
C GLN A 377 43.96 53.60 -34.75
N ALA A 378 42.97 52.74 -34.97
CA ALA A 378 41.59 53.13 -35.21
C ALA A 378 40.98 53.84 -33.99
N VAL A 379 41.27 53.37 -32.78
CA VAL A 379 40.86 54.06 -31.55
C VAL A 379 41.54 55.42 -31.42
N GLU A 380 42.85 55.51 -31.65
CA GLU A 380 43.58 56.79 -31.64
C GLU A 380 43.03 57.77 -32.69
N THR A 381 42.63 57.26 -33.85
CA THR A 381 42.08 58.05 -34.98
C THR A 381 40.67 58.60 -34.70
N LEU A 382 39.96 58.10 -33.67
CA LEU A 382 38.72 58.73 -33.21
C LEU A 382 38.96 60.18 -32.74
N ALA A 383 40.20 60.51 -32.35
CA ALA A 383 40.61 61.84 -31.92
C ALA A 383 39.73 62.42 -30.78
N ILE A 384 39.22 61.56 -29.90
CA ILE A 384 38.45 61.97 -28.71
C ILE A 384 39.40 62.74 -27.78
N PRO A 385 39.15 64.02 -27.46
CA PRO A 385 40.06 64.83 -26.67
C PRO A 385 40.31 64.27 -25.27
N HIS A 386 41.57 64.06 -24.90
CA HIS A 386 42.00 63.64 -23.57
C HIS A 386 43.28 64.39 -23.16
N ILE A 387 43.11 65.64 -22.72
CA ILE A 387 44.23 66.57 -22.43
C ILE A 387 45.21 66.06 -21.36
N LYS A 388 44.80 65.07 -20.55
CA LYS A 388 45.65 64.48 -19.50
C LYS A 388 46.35 63.18 -19.95
N ASN A 389 46.18 62.76 -21.21
CA ASN A 389 46.85 61.60 -21.81
C ASN A 389 48.07 62.02 -22.64
N LEU A 390 49.09 62.57 -21.97
CA LEU A 390 50.31 62.99 -22.64
C LEU A 390 51.15 61.77 -23.09
N PRO A 391 51.79 61.84 -24.29
CA PRO A 391 51.84 62.98 -25.21
C PRO A 391 50.72 63.00 -26.27
N SER A 392 49.86 61.98 -26.34
CA SER A 392 48.87 61.85 -27.42
C SER A 392 47.73 62.88 -27.35
N GLU A 393 47.37 63.34 -26.15
CA GLU A 393 46.27 64.29 -25.88
C GLU A 393 44.88 63.84 -26.38
N VAL A 394 44.76 62.58 -26.78
CA VAL A 394 43.53 61.92 -27.24
C VAL A 394 43.36 60.57 -26.53
N VAL A 395 42.17 59.98 -26.60
CA VAL A 395 41.91 58.63 -26.10
C VAL A 395 42.75 57.62 -26.90
N THR A 396 43.52 56.80 -26.19
CA THR A 396 44.33 55.71 -26.74
C THR A 396 44.10 54.43 -25.96
N ILE A 397 44.52 53.29 -26.51
CA ILE A 397 44.48 52.01 -25.81
C ILE A 397 45.88 51.38 -25.74
N SER A 398 46.18 50.77 -24.60
CA SER A 398 47.29 49.82 -24.48
C SER A 398 46.76 48.41 -24.71
N VAL A 399 47.57 47.56 -25.35
CA VAL A 399 47.12 46.24 -25.80
C VAL A 399 48.14 45.16 -25.45
N GLY A 400 47.68 44.11 -24.78
CA GLY A 400 48.38 42.84 -24.63
C GLY A 400 47.70 41.78 -25.49
N ALA A 401 48.42 41.22 -26.46
CA ALA A 401 47.85 40.26 -27.40
C ALA A 401 48.66 38.95 -27.39
N VAL A 402 47.94 37.83 -27.50
CA VAL A 402 48.50 36.48 -27.40
C VAL A 402 47.97 35.64 -28.56
N PRO A 403 48.82 35.32 -29.55
CA PRO A 403 48.45 34.38 -30.60
C PRO A 403 48.25 32.97 -30.04
N LEU A 404 47.26 32.27 -30.58
CA LEU A 404 46.96 30.87 -30.30
C LEU A 404 47.10 30.09 -31.61
N THR A 405 47.78 28.94 -31.56
CA THR A 405 47.97 28.03 -32.68
C THR A 405 47.86 26.58 -32.23
N ARG A 406 47.86 25.62 -33.15
CA ARG A 406 47.76 24.18 -32.83
C ARG A 406 48.95 23.39 -33.37
N ALA A 407 49.43 22.40 -32.62
CA ALA A 407 50.54 21.54 -33.04
C ALA A 407 50.12 20.46 -34.06
N ALA A 408 49.03 19.72 -33.82
CA ALA A 408 48.42 18.77 -34.76
C ALA A 408 47.02 18.30 -34.31
N SER A 409 46.09 18.12 -35.28
CA SER A 409 44.70 17.60 -35.19
C SER A 409 43.74 18.25 -34.16
N HIS A 410 42.43 18.20 -34.45
CA HIS A 410 41.37 18.98 -33.78
C HIS A 410 41.53 19.13 -32.25
N PRO A 411 41.73 20.34 -31.71
CA PRO A 411 41.79 20.56 -30.26
C PRO A 411 40.45 20.17 -29.64
N ASN A 412 40.41 19.63 -28.42
CA ASN A 412 39.12 19.50 -27.73
C ASN A 412 38.77 20.83 -27.03
N LEU A 413 37.50 21.00 -26.64
CA LEU A 413 37.03 22.26 -26.05
C LEU A 413 37.73 22.60 -24.71
N ASN A 414 38.14 21.57 -23.95
CA ASN A 414 38.81 21.73 -22.66
C ASN A 414 40.25 22.23 -22.82
N ASP A 415 40.95 21.82 -23.87
CA ASP A 415 42.28 22.34 -24.19
C ASP A 415 42.19 23.82 -24.63
N CYS A 416 41.13 24.18 -25.35
CA CYS A 416 40.86 25.57 -25.74
C CYS A 416 40.60 26.48 -24.52
N GLU A 417 39.86 25.97 -23.53
CA GLU A 417 39.60 26.71 -22.29
C GLU A 417 40.89 26.98 -21.50
N LYS A 418 41.74 25.95 -21.31
CA LYS A 418 43.05 26.11 -20.64
C LYS A 418 43.97 27.07 -21.39
N ALA A 419 44.01 26.99 -22.72
CA ALA A 419 44.82 27.88 -23.53
C ALA A 419 44.36 29.34 -23.41
N LEU A 420 43.04 29.59 -23.30
CA LEU A 420 42.48 30.91 -23.06
C LEU A 420 42.80 31.44 -21.66
N GLU A 421 42.77 30.59 -20.62
CA GLU A 421 43.19 30.98 -19.27
C GLU A 421 44.67 31.40 -19.27
N GLN A 422 45.54 30.60 -19.89
CA GLN A 422 46.95 30.95 -20.03
C GLN A 422 47.15 32.21 -20.87
N ALA A 423 46.41 32.36 -21.97
CA ALA A 423 46.47 33.57 -22.81
C ALA A 423 46.02 34.81 -22.06
N PHE A 424 45.02 34.69 -21.18
CA PHE A 424 44.57 35.80 -20.33
C PHE A 424 45.69 36.28 -19.40
N GLU A 425 46.36 35.36 -18.69
CA GLU A 425 47.47 35.70 -17.79
C GLU A 425 48.66 36.34 -18.53
N VAL A 426 48.98 35.85 -19.73
CA VAL A 426 50.06 36.41 -20.55
C VAL A 426 49.68 37.77 -21.14
N ALA A 427 48.44 37.92 -21.60
CA ALA A 427 47.92 39.17 -22.14
C ALA A 427 47.89 40.27 -21.07
N ASP A 428 47.50 39.93 -19.84
CA ASP A 428 47.52 40.87 -18.71
C ASP A 428 48.93 41.40 -18.41
N LYS A 429 49.92 40.51 -18.38
CA LYS A 429 51.34 40.90 -18.23
C LYS A 429 51.82 41.78 -19.39
N ASN A 430 51.41 41.46 -20.61
CA ASN A 430 51.75 42.24 -21.80
C ASN A 430 51.08 43.62 -21.79
N LEU A 431 49.83 43.69 -21.35
CA LEU A 431 49.08 44.93 -21.20
C LEU A 431 49.73 45.83 -20.15
N TYR A 432 50.14 45.26 -19.02
CA TYR A 432 50.90 45.97 -18.00
C TYR A 432 52.23 46.50 -18.57
N ALA A 433 52.99 45.67 -19.29
CA ALA A 433 54.23 46.08 -19.94
C ALA A 433 53.99 47.16 -21.03
N ALA A 434 52.85 47.15 -21.72
CA ALA A 434 52.48 48.18 -22.69
C ALA A 434 52.26 49.53 -22.00
N LYS A 435 51.59 49.53 -20.84
CA LYS A 435 51.40 50.71 -20.01
C LYS A 435 52.73 51.29 -19.49
N ASP A 436 53.69 50.42 -19.12
CA ASP A 436 55.03 50.84 -18.67
C ASP A 436 55.93 51.35 -19.81
N LYS A 437 55.76 50.85 -21.04
CA LYS A 437 56.51 51.31 -22.23
C LYS A 437 56.08 52.68 -22.77
N GLY A 438 55.15 53.35 -22.10
CA GLY A 438 54.66 54.67 -22.51
C GLY A 438 53.24 54.68 -23.07
N ARG A 439 52.49 53.57 -22.92
CA ARG A 439 51.09 53.43 -23.38
C ARG A 439 50.94 53.53 -24.90
N ASN A 440 49.70 53.44 -25.39
CA ASN A 440 49.38 53.52 -26.81
C ASN A 440 50.24 52.59 -27.69
N VAL A 441 50.42 51.35 -27.22
CA VAL A 441 51.29 50.36 -27.86
C VAL A 441 50.69 48.96 -27.75
N VAL A 442 50.97 48.13 -28.77
CA VAL A 442 50.66 46.71 -28.78
C VAL A 442 51.89 45.91 -28.35
N ILE A 443 51.72 45.02 -27.37
CA ILE A 443 52.71 43.99 -27.04
C ILE A 443 52.11 42.61 -27.36
N MET A 444 52.69 41.96 -28.36
CA MET A 444 52.35 40.60 -28.77
C MET A 444 53.27 39.58 -28.09
N ALA A 445 52.70 38.52 -27.53
CA ALA A 445 53.43 37.38 -27.00
C ALA A 445 53.86 36.42 -28.11
N GLU A 446 54.77 35.51 -27.76
CA GLU A 446 54.99 34.29 -28.54
C GLU A 446 53.70 33.44 -28.59
N PRO A 447 53.43 32.73 -29.70
CA PRO A 447 52.22 31.93 -29.83
C PRO A 447 52.13 30.81 -28.78
N ILE A 448 50.99 30.72 -28.10
CA ILE A 448 50.66 29.54 -27.30
C ILE A 448 50.18 28.45 -28.25
N THR A 449 50.84 27.29 -28.18
CA THR A 449 50.49 26.13 -29.00
C THR A 449 49.63 25.18 -28.18
N LEU A 450 48.44 24.89 -28.69
CA LEU A 450 47.54 23.85 -28.20
C LEU A 450 47.94 22.46 -28.68
#